data_AF-A0A0A3I142-F1
#
_entry.id   AF-A0A0A3I142-F1
#
_cell.length_a   1.000
_cell.length_b   1.000
_cell.length_c   1.000
_cell.angle_alpha   90.00
_cell.angle_beta   90.00
_cell.angle_gamma   90.00
#
_symmetry.space_group_name_H-M   'P 1'
#
loop_
_entity.id
_entity.type
_entity.pdbx_description
1 polymer ?
#
loop_
_entity_poly.entity_id
_entity_poly.type
_entity_poly.pdbx_seq_one_letter_code
_entity_poly.pdbx_strand_id
1 'polypeptide(L)'
;MIKQLQILVAFLVFFFVLPIIAGLLPLPNNAKIEYPKVQEPQIVYAASTDTSMTPTITTTHTATDVSQPLSPFDVLIYFTHSHETYKPFVESETGTVAVYDSSSNLFSMQDMIKNYFQLNGLTTSILDVDVQGIMNQNGIPFHKAYDTSRKYVVKELEQNKYDLILDIHRDAVGAEATTVSHNNVKYAKIAFVIGAENPNYQSNLAYANALSEALNKIIPGISRGALIKKGEGVNGVYNQDLSKELLVVELGGIDNTEDEVYRTISILAQAISKTFITNEL
;
A
#
# COMPACT_ATOMS: atom_id res chain seq x y z
N MET A 1 -30.86 4.51 -42.85
CA MET A 1 -30.58 3.72 -41.64
C MET A 1 -29.44 2.72 -41.81
N ILE A 2 -29.50 1.76 -42.74
CA ILE A 2 -28.48 0.68 -42.86
C ILE A 2 -27.06 1.20 -43.13
N LYS A 3 -26.88 2.20 -44.01
CA LYS A 3 -25.55 2.80 -44.27
C LYS A 3 -24.95 3.51 -43.06
N GLN A 4 -25.76 4.19 -42.25
CA GLN A 4 -25.29 4.89 -41.04
C GLN A 4 -24.90 3.88 -39.94
N LEU A 5 -25.64 2.78 -39.83
CA LEU A 5 -25.31 1.69 -38.92
C LEU A 5 -24.01 0.98 -39.32
N GLN A 6 -23.79 0.76 -40.62
CA GLN A 6 -22.54 0.17 -41.12
C GLN A 6 -21.32 1.07 -40.86
N ILE A 7 -21.47 2.39 -40.99
CA ILE A 7 -20.39 3.35 -40.67
C ILE A 7 -20.11 3.36 -39.17
N LEU A 8 -21.13 3.35 -38.32
CA LEU A 8 -20.95 3.30 -36.86
C LEU A 8 -20.29 2.01 -36.39
N VAL A 9 -20.69 0.86 -36.96
CA VAL A 9 -20.08 -0.44 -36.65
C VAL A 9 -18.63 -0.49 -37.14
N ALA A 10 -18.33 0.00 -38.34
CA ALA A 10 -16.96 0.08 -38.84
C ALA A 10 -16.08 0.99 -37.95
N PHE A 11 -16.64 2.10 -37.46
CA PHE A 11 -15.97 3.01 -36.54
C PHE A 11 -15.69 2.35 -35.19
N LEU A 12 -16.68 1.67 -34.59
CA LEU A 12 -16.51 0.95 -33.33
C LEU A 12 -15.50 -0.19 -33.45
N VAL A 13 -15.53 -0.97 -34.55
CA VAL A 13 -14.53 -2.01 -34.79
C VAL A 13 -13.15 -1.39 -34.90
N PHE A 14 -12.97 -0.31 -35.66
CA PHE A 14 -11.68 0.37 -35.81
C PHE A 14 -11.07 0.80 -34.47
N PHE A 15 -11.87 1.41 -33.58
CA PHE A 15 -11.40 1.79 -32.25
C PHE A 15 -11.18 0.60 -31.31
N PHE A 16 -11.88 -0.51 -31.51
CA PHE A 16 -11.68 -1.74 -30.73
C PHE A 16 -10.39 -2.49 -31.10
N VAL A 17 -9.95 -2.45 -32.37
CA VAL A 17 -8.68 -3.11 -32.79
C VAL A 17 -7.43 -2.24 -32.60
N LEU A 18 -7.60 -0.92 -32.46
CA LEU A 18 -6.50 0.05 -32.29
C LEU A 18 -5.53 -0.31 -31.14
N PRO A 19 -5.98 -0.70 -29.93
CA PRO A 19 -5.08 -1.09 -28.84
C PRO A 19 -4.27 -2.35 -29.15
N ILE A 20 -4.87 -3.31 -29.87
CA ILE A 20 -4.24 -4.57 -30.26
C ILE A 20 -3.11 -4.31 -31.27
N ILE A 21 -3.38 -3.45 -32.26
CA ILE A 21 -2.38 -3.06 -33.26
C ILE A 21 -1.27 -2.22 -32.61
N ALA A 22 -1.62 -1.31 -31.68
CA ALA A 22 -0.64 -0.53 -30.93
C ALA A 22 0.30 -1.40 -30.07
N GLY A 23 -0.20 -2.51 -29.51
CA GLY A 23 0.62 -3.48 -28.78
C GLY A 23 1.58 -4.31 -29.64
N LEU A 24 1.34 -4.37 -30.96
CA LEU A 24 2.19 -5.09 -31.93
C LEU A 24 3.22 -4.17 -32.61
N LEU A 25 3.10 -2.84 -32.47
CA LEU A 25 4.07 -1.89 -32.98
C LEU A 25 5.28 -1.80 -32.03
N PRO A 26 6.52 -1.77 -32.55
CA PRO A 26 7.72 -1.61 -31.74
C PRO A 26 7.85 -0.14 -31.32
N LEU A 27 7.08 0.26 -30.30
CA LEU A 27 7.25 1.54 -29.63
C LEU A 27 8.50 1.48 -28.73
N PRO A 28 9.20 2.61 -28.49
CA PRO A 28 10.45 2.64 -27.71
C PRO A 28 10.33 2.09 -26.28
N ASN A 29 9.11 1.96 -25.74
CA ASN A 29 8.84 1.35 -24.43
C ASN A 29 8.54 -0.17 -24.45
N ASN A 30 8.58 -0.83 -25.61
CA ASN A 30 8.33 -2.27 -25.75
C ASN A 30 9.60 -3.09 -26.02
N ALA A 31 10.79 -2.55 -25.74
CA ALA A 31 12.01 -3.35 -25.76
C ALA A 31 11.94 -4.44 -24.69
N LYS A 32 11.94 -5.71 -25.10
CA LYS A 32 12.09 -6.84 -24.17
C LYS A 32 13.40 -6.68 -23.42
N ILE A 33 13.33 -6.46 -22.11
CA ILE A 33 14.49 -6.50 -21.23
C ILE A 33 14.95 -7.97 -21.16
N GLU A 34 16.04 -8.30 -21.85
CA GLU A 34 16.75 -9.56 -21.63
C GLU A 34 17.57 -9.43 -20.35
N TYR A 35 17.13 -10.12 -19.30
CA TYR A 35 17.91 -10.24 -18.08
C TYR A 35 19.14 -11.12 -18.34
N PRO A 36 20.34 -10.70 -17.92
CA PRO A 36 21.53 -11.53 -18.06
C PRO A 36 21.36 -12.83 -17.27
N LYS A 37 21.57 -13.97 -17.92
CA LYS A 37 21.63 -15.27 -17.25
C LYS A 37 22.78 -15.25 -16.25
N VAL A 38 22.46 -15.33 -14.96
CA VAL A 38 23.42 -15.50 -13.88
C VAL A 38 24.11 -16.86 -14.10
N GLN A 39 25.43 -16.85 -14.31
CA GLN A 39 26.21 -18.07 -14.31
C GLN A 39 26.29 -18.59 -12.88
N GLU A 40 25.74 -19.79 -12.64
CA GLU A 40 25.90 -20.48 -11.37
C GLU A 40 27.40 -20.73 -11.12
N PRO A 41 27.94 -20.38 -9.93
CA PRO A 41 29.33 -20.67 -9.62
C PRO A 41 29.53 -22.19 -9.56
N GLN A 42 30.46 -22.71 -10.36
CA GLN A 42 30.91 -24.10 -10.24
C GLN A 42 31.58 -24.30 -8.88
N ILE A 43 30.89 -25.02 -7.98
CA ILE A 43 31.47 -25.44 -6.70
C ILE A 43 32.33 -26.67 -6.98
N VAL A 44 33.65 -26.48 -7.02
CA VAL A 44 34.64 -27.55 -7.13
C VAL A 44 34.84 -28.15 -5.74
N TYR A 45 34.35 -29.35 -5.50
CA TYR A 45 34.67 -30.11 -4.29
C TYR A 45 36.00 -30.84 -4.49
N ALA A 46 37.01 -30.47 -3.70
CA ALA A 46 38.24 -31.23 -3.56
C ALA A 46 37.94 -32.54 -2.80
N ALA A 47 38.09 -33.67 -3.48
CA ALA A 47 37.93 -34.99 -2.90
C ALA A 47 39.09 -35.31 -1.95
N SER A 48 38.76 -35.63 -0.68
CA SER A 48 39.60 -36.48 0.16
C SER A 48 39.09 -37.91 0.03
N THR A 49 39.99 -38.82 -0.26
CA THR A 49 39.79 -40.26 -0.45
C THR A 49 39.29 -40.94 0.81
N ASP A 50 38.15 -41.65 0.76
CA ASP A 50 38.15 -43.10 1.05
C ASP A 50 36.91 -43.84 0.52
N THR A 51 37.22 -44.86 -0.26
CA THR A 51 36.58 -46.10 -0.68
C THR A 51 35.15 -46.48 -0.21
N SER A 52 34.23 -46.50 -1.19
CA SER A 52 33.31 -47.59 -1.57
C SER A 52 32.20 -48.05 -0.61
N MET A 53 30.93 -47.80 -0.98
CA MET A 53 29.91 -48.82 -1.29
C MET A 53 28.65 -48.14 -1.88
N THR A 54 28.30 -48.48 -3.11
CA THR A 54 27.02 -48.14 -3.77
C THR A 54 25.97 -49.22 -3.41
N PRO A 55 24.68 -48.87 -3.27
CA PRO A 55 23.81 -49.14 -4.42
C PRO A 55 22.75 -48.04 -4.70
N THR A 56 22.62 -47.78 -6.00
CA THR A 56 21.49 -47.28 -6.79
C THR A 56 20.26 -46.77 -6.03
N ILE A 57 20.07 -45.44 -6.06
CA ILE A 57 18.78 -44.79 -5.79
C ILE A 57 18.17 -44.38 -7.13
N THR A 58 16.99 -44.92 -7.43
CA THR A 58 16.10 -44.47 -8.49
C THR A 58 15.54 -43.10 -8.13
N THR A 59 16.03 -42.04 -8.76
CA THR A 59 15.52 -40.68 -8.55
C THR A 59 14.19 -40.50 -9.27
N THR A 60 13.09 -40.64 -8.54
CA THR A 60 11.82 -40.04 -8.92
C THR A 60 11.91 -38.56 -8.55
N HIS A 61 12.08 -37.67 -9.54
CA HIS A 61 12.01 -36.23 -9.31
C HIS A 61 10.55 -35.83 -9.06
N THR A 62 10.11 -35.92 -7.81
CA THR A 62 8.93 -35.17 -7.38
C THR A 62 9.40 -33.73 -7.13
N ALA A 63 8.96 -32.80 -7.96
CA ALA A 63 9.14 -31.38 -7.72
C ALA A 63 8.32 -31.00 -6.48
N THR A 64 8.99 -30.90 -5.33
CA THR A 64 8.44 -30.40 -4.06
C THR A 64 8.71 -28.91 -3.88
N ASP A 65 8.65 -28.12 -4.95
CA ASP A 65 8.66 -26.65 -4.87
C ASP A 65 7.25 -26.08 -5.04
N VAL A 66 6.36 -26.51 -4.15
CA VAL A 66 5.16 -25.73 -3.84
C VAL A 66 5.34 -25.35 -2.39
N SER A 67 5.82 -24.11 -2.18
CA SER A 67 5.75 -23.48 -0.87
C SER A 67 4.33 -23.68 -0.32
N GLN A 68 4.24 -24.05 0.97
CA GLN A 68 2.96 -24.07 1.67
C GLN A 68 2.27 -22.72 1.40
N PRO A 69 0.97 -22.70 1.03
CA PRO A 69 0.27 -21.44 0.89
C PRO A 69 0.43 -20.68 2.21
N LEU A 70 1.04 -19.49 2.12
CA LEU A 70 1.17 -18.61 3.26
C LEU A 70 -0.24 -18.42 3.85
N SER A 71 -0.36 -18.54 5.17
CA SER A 71 -1.61 -18.16 5.84
C SER A 71 -1.98 -16.76 5.36
N PRO A 72 -3.23 -16.50 4.95
CA PRO A 72 -3.63 -15.16 4.55
C PRO A 72 -3.33 -14.20 5.69
N PHE A 73 -2.68 -13.08 5.37
CA PHE A 73 -2.47 -11.98 6.30
C PHE A 73 -3.55 -10.94 6.03
N ASP A 74 -4.52 -10.86 6.93
CA ASP A 74 -5.74 -10.09 6.76
C ASP A 74 -5.52 -8.64 7.22
N VAL A 75 -5.69 -7.69 6.31
CA VAL A 75 -5.49 -6.26 6.56
C VAL A 75 -6.82 -5.52 6.41
N LEU A 76 -7.21 -4.75 7.43
CA LEU A 76 -8.29 -3.77 7.32
C LEU A 76 -7.70 -2.38 7.05
N ILE A 77 -8.27 -1.67 6.07
CA ILE A 77 -7.94 -0.27 5.79
C ILE A 77 -9.19 0.58 5.92
N TYR A 78 -9.05 1.73 6.57
CA TYR A 78 -10.11 2.74 6.67
C TYR A 78 -9.51 4.15 6.67
N PHE A 79 -10.39 5.15 6.58
CA PHE A 79 -10.00 6.55 6.45
C PHE A 79 -10.86 7.41 7.39
N THR A 80 -10.32 7.80 8.55
CA THR A 80 -11.01 8.74 9.45
C THR A 80 -11.21 10.11 8.77
N HIS A 81 -10.22 10.57 8.01
CA HIS A 81 -10.30 11.79 7.22
C HIS A 81 -10.38 11.48 5.71
N SER A 82 -11.47 10.81 5.31
CA SER A 82 -11.68 10.26 3.96
C SER A 82 -11.51 11.25 2.79
N HIS A 83 -11.81 12.53 2.98
CA HIS A 83 -11.68 13.56 1.94
C HIS A 83 -10.32 14.28 1.92
N GLU A 84 -9.36 13.89 2.77
CA GLU A 84 -8.01 14.42 2.64
C GLU A 84 -7.44 14.13 1.26
N THR A 85 -6.71 15.10 0.71
CA THR A 85 -6.14 14.99 -0.63
C THR A 85 -4.89 15.85 -0.76
N TYR A 86 -4.17 15.62 -1.85
CA TYR A 86 -2.94 16.30 -2.18
C TYR A 86 -3.24 17.43 -3.15
N LYS A 87 -2.61 18.59 -2.98
CA LYS A 87 -2.80 19.73 -3.89
C LYS A 87 -2.57 19.34 -5.36
N PRO A 88 -1.52 18.56 -5.71
CA PRO A 88 -1.28 18.19 -7.10
C PRO A 88 -2.34 17.26 -7.70
N PHE A 89 -3.08 16.48 -6.89
CA PHE A 89 -4.18 15.65 -7.38
C PHE A 89 -5.36 16.52 -7.82
N VAL A 90 -5.78 17.41 -6.92
CA VAL A 90 -6.93 18.29 -7.21
C VAL A 90 -6.61 19.24 -8.36
N GLU A 91 -5.37 19.73 -8.42
CA GLU A 91 -4.93 20.63 -9.49
C GLU A 91 -4.93 19.94 -10.85
N SER A 92 -4.49 18.68 -10.94
CA SER A 92 -4.48 17.93 -12.20
C SER A 92 -5.90 17.57 -12.69
N GLU A 93 -6.82 17.29 -11.77
CA GLU A 93 -8.20 16.90 -12.11
C GLU A 93 -9.12 18.10 -12.38
N THR A 94 -8.98 19.18 -11.59
CA THR A 94 -9.96 20.28 -11.56
C THR A 94 -9.38 21.65 -11.93
N GLY A 95 -8.05 21.78 -11.94
CA GLY A 95 -7.38 23.08 -12.09
C GLY A 95 -7.44 23.97 -10.84
N THR A 96 -7.92 23.45 -9.72
CA THR A 96 -7.99 24.17 -8.43
C THR A 96 -7.03 23.57 -7.41
N VAL A 97 -6.66 24.35 -6.38
CA VAL A 97 -5.75 23.90 -5.31
C VAL A 97 -6.55 23.73 -4.03
N ALA A 98 -6.67 22.49 -3.57
CA ALA A 98 -7.31 22.14 -2.30
C ALA A 98 -6.54 21.02 -1.59
N VAL A 99 -6.76 20.91 -0.27
CA VAL A 99 -6.20 19.84 0.58
C VAL A 99 -7.29 18.93 1.16
N TYR A 100 -8.54 19.24 0.83
CA TYR A 100 -9.72 18.39 1.00
C TYR A 100 -10.55 18.49 -0.28
N ASP A 101 -11.05 17.37 -0.79
CA ASP A 101 -11.94 17.33 -1.95
C ASP A 101 -12.90 16.13 -1.84
N SER A 102 -14.15 16.28 -2.30
CA SER A 102 -15.15 15.22 -2.19
C SER A 102 -15.01 14.10 -3.22
N SER A 103 -14.21 14.30 -4.26
CA SER A 103 -14.07 13.40 -5.42
C SER A 103 -12.65 12.85 -5.56
N SER A 104 -11.65 13.72 -5.47
CA SER A 104 -10.22 13.37 -5.55
C SER A 104 -9.63 13.32 -4.14
N ASN A 105 -9.62 12.15 -3.49
CA ASN A 105 -9.25 12.03 -2.09
C ASN A 105 -8.75 10.62 -1.72
N LEU A 106 -8.32 10.44 -0.47
CA LEU A 106 -7.85 9.16 0.04
C LEU A 106 -8.89 8.03 -0.14
N PHE A 107 -10.18 8.32 0.06
CA PHE A 107 -11.21 7.30 -0.09
C PHE A 107 -11.40 6.86 -1.55
N SER A 108 -11.29 7.76 -2.53
CA SER A 108 -11.34 7.37 -3.94
C SER A 108 -10.12 6.57 -4.40
N MET A 109 -9.01 6.60 -3.65
CA MET A 109 -7.82 5.77 -3.89
C MET A 109 -7.94 4.31 -3.38
N GLN A 110 -9.05 3.95 -2.72
CA GLN A 110 -9.18 2.66 -2.01
C GLN A 110 -8.91 1.41 -2.86
N ASP A 111 -9.40 1.39 -4.10
CA ASP A 111 -9.22 0.23 -5.00
C ASP A 111 -7.76 0.06 -5.40
N MET A 112 -7.06 1.17 -5.66
CA MET A 112 -5.64 1.14 -5.98
C MET A 112 -4.79 0.68 -4.79
N ILE A 113 -5.10 1.16 -3.58
CA ILE A 113 -4.45 0.69 -2.35
C ILE A 113 -4.66 -0.83 -2.20
N LYS A 114 -5.91 -1.29 -2.31
CA LYS A 114 -6.26 -2.70 -2.21
C LYS A 114 -5.50 -3.55 -3.23
N ASN A 115 -5.40 -3.10 -4.47
CA ASN A 115 -4.69 -3.81 -5.53
C ASN A 115 -3.19 -3.96 -5.22
N TYR A 116 -2.51 -2.89 -4.79
CA TYR A 116 -1.09 -2.98 -4.41
C TYR A 116 -0.85 -3.89 -3.22
N PHE A 117 -1.76 -3.90 -2.24
CA PHE A 117 -1.67 -4.80 -1.10
C PHE A 117 -1.85 -6.26 -1.54
N GLN A 118 -2.84 -6.54 -2.39
CA GLN A 118 -3.06 -7.88 -2.94
C GLN A 118 -1.88 -8.40 -3.78
N LEU A 119 -1.26 -7.53 -4.58
CA LEU A 119 -0.06 -7.87 -5.35
C LEU A 119 1.14 -8.27 -4.46
N ASN A 120 1.14 -7.87 -3.19
CA ASN A 120 2.15 -8.23 -2.20
C ASN A 120 1.71 -9.37 -1.27
N GLY A 121 0.64 -10.10 -1.62
CA GLY A 121 0.17 -11.27 -0.88
C GLY A 121 -0.68 -10.96 0.35
N LEU A 122 -1.21 -9.74 0.47
CA LEU A 122 -2.07 -9.32 1.59
C LEU A 122 -3.55 -9.51 1.24
N THR A 123 -4.31 -10.12 2.14
CA THR A 123 -5.77 -10.20 2.02
C THR A 123 -6.37 -8.92 2.57
N THR A 124 -6.76 -8.00 1.69
CA THR A 124 -7.13 -6.63 2.11
C THR A 124 -8.62 -6.37 2.02
N SER A 125 -9.19 -5.90 3.14
CA SER A 125 -10.54 -5.37 3.24
C SER A 125 -10.50 -3.85 3.40
N ILE A 126 -11.39 -3.15 2.69
CA ILE A 126 -11.60 -1.71 2.90
C ILE A 126 -12.90 -1.54 3.68
N LEU A 127 -12.87 -0.73 4.73
CA LEU A 127 -14.09 -0.25 5.38
C LEU A 127 -14.76 0.78 4.46
N ASP A 128 -15.81 0.35 3.75
CA ASP A 128 -16.55 1.17 2.77
C ASP A 128 -17.44 2.22 3.46
N VAL A 129 -16.79 3.22 4.05
CA VAL A 129 -17.42 4.31 4.80
C VAL A 129 -16.72 5.62 4.48
N ASP A 130 -17.39 6.48 3.71
CA ASP A 130 -16.97 7.88 3.53
C ASP A 130 -17.29 8.71 4.79
N VAL A 131 -16.38 8.69 5.76
CA VAL A 131 -16.54 9.34 7.07
C VAL A 131 -16.80 10.84 6.92
N GLN A 132 -15.99 11.56 6.12
CA GLN A 132 -16.15 12.99 5.89
C GLN A 132 -17.46 13.28 5.13
N GLY A 133 -17.85 12.46 4.16
CA GLY A 133 -19.15 12.56 3.49
C GLY A 133 -20.31 12.47 4.46
N ILE A 134 -20.29 11.49 5.37
CA ILE A 134 -21.31 11.34 6.43
C ILE A 134 -21.31 12.57 7.34
N MET A 135 -20.13 13.05 7.75
CA MET A 135 -20.03 14.22 8.63
C MET A 135 -20.63 15.46 7.97
N ASN A 136 -20.29 15.70 6.70
CA ASN A 136 -20.79 16.85 5.94
C ASN A 136 -22.32 16.80 5.80
N GLN A 137 -22.88 15.64 5.48
CA GLN A 137 -24.32 15.45 5.34
C GLN A 137 -25.09 15.68 6.65
N ASN A 138 -24.46 15.40 7.80
CA ASN A 138 -25.09 15.48 9.11
C ASN A 138 -24.67 16.72 9.92
N GLY A 139 -23.88 17.64 9.33
CA GLY A 139 -23.37 18.82 10.03
C GLY A 139 -22.46 18.50 11.23
N ILE A 140 -21.78 17.35 11.20
CA ILE A 140 -20.87 16.93 12.26
C ILE A 140 -19.53 17.69 12.10
N PRO A 141 -19.03 18.37 13.14
CA PRO A 141 -17.83 19.18 13.03
C PRO A 141 -16.56 18.32 12.88
N PHE A 142 -15.54 18.84 12.20
CA PHE A 142 -14.32 18.11 11.85
C PHE A 142 -13.62 17.42 13.04
N HIS A 143 -13.58 18.06 14.22
CA HIS A 143 -12.96 17.49 15.43
C HIS A 143 -13.68 16.22 15.95
N LYS A 144 -14.86 15.88 15.41
CA LYS A 144 -15.62 14.66 15.70
C LYS A 144 -15.39 13.54 14.67
N ALA A 145 -14.40 13.67 13.78
CA ALA A 145 -14.09 12.64 12.79
C ALA A 145 -13.78 11.28 13.44
N TYR A 146 -12.89 11.24 14.44
CA TYR A 146 -12.58 10.00 15.17
C TYR A 146 -13.81 9.40 15.87
N ASP A 147 -14.64 10.22 16.52
CA ASP A 147 -15.90 9.76 17.14
C ASP A 147 -16.87 9.17 16.09
N THR A 148 -16.80 9.66 14.85
CA THR A 148 -17.65 9.20 13.74
C THR A 148 -17.11 7.90 13.16
N SER A 149 -15.83 7.85 12.77
CA SER A 149 -15.19 6.66 12.20
C SER A 149 -15.23 5.48 13.16
N ARG A 150 -14.99 5.74 14.46
CA ARG A 150 -15.01 4.72 15.53
C ARG A 150 -16.25 3.84 15.53
N LYS A 151 -17.43 4.41 15.29
CA LYS A 151 -18.70 3.65 15.31
C LYS A 151 -18.72 2.53 14.26
N TYR A 152 -18.14 2.79 13.10
CA TYR A 152 -18.07 1.84 12.00
C TYR A 152 -16.94 0.85 12.20
N VAL A 153 -15.77 1.31 12.65
CA VAL A 153 -14.61 0.45 12.95
C VAL A 153 -14.95 -0.56 14.04
N VAL A 154 -15.61 -0.14 15.13
CA VAL A 154 -16.05 -1.06 16.19
C VAL A 154 -16.96 -2.15 15.64
N LYS A 155 -17.97 -1.77 14.83
CA LYS A 155 -18.91 -2.73 14.22
C LYS A 155 -18.20 -3.73 13.30
N GLU A 156 -17.20 -3.28 12.55
CA GLU A 156 -16.39 -4.14 11.70
C GLU A 156 -15.60 -5.16 12.52
N LEU A 157 -14.96 -4.71 13.60
CA LEU A 157 -14.14 -5.54 14.48
C LEU A 157 -14.95 -6.49 15.40
N GLU A 158 -16.26 -6.27 15.52
CA GLU A 158 -17.18 -7.24 16.15
C GLU A 158 -17.41 -8.48 15.28
N GLN A 159 -17.28 -8.34 13.96
CA GLN A 159 -17.63 -9.37 12.98
C GLN A 159 -16.40 -10.06 12.40
N ASN A 160 -15.31 -9.30 12.25
CA ASN A 160 -14.11 -9.74 11.55
C ASN A 160 -12.87 -9.54 12.43
N LYS A 161 -11.83 -10.33 12.14
CA LYS A 161 -10.51 -10.22 12.76
C LYS A 161 -9.49 -9.90 11.68
N TYR A 162 -8.49 -9.12 12.03
CA TYR A 162 -7.42 -8.69 11.14
C TYR A 162 -6.09 -8.80 11.86
N ASP A 163 -5.05 -9.10 11.10
CA ASP A 163 -3.67 -9.14 11.59
C ASP A 163 -3.04 -7.73 11.64
N LEU A 164 -3.60 -6.79 10.87
CA LEU A 164 -3.18 -5.39 10.83
C LEU A 164 -4.37 -4.49 10.47
N ILE A 165 -4.48 -3.34 11.13
CA ILE A 165 -5.53 -2.34 10.84
C ILE A 165 -4.86 -1.00 10.56
N LEU A 166 -5.17 -0.37 9.43
CA LEU A 166 -4.57 0.87 9.00
C LEU A 166 -5.63 1.97 8.84
N ASP A 167 -5.48 3.05 9.62
CA ASP A 167 -6.14 4.32 9.36
C ASP A 167 -5.21 5.16 8.48
N ILE A 168 -5.54 5.34 7.20
CA ILE A 168 -4.67 6.05 6.26
C ILE A 168 -5.05 7.53 6.22
N HIS A 169 -4.05 8.39 6.41
CA HIS A 169 -4.13 9.85 6.45
C HIS A 169 -3.10 10.46 5.50
N ARG A 170 -3.22 11.78 5.32
CA ARG A 170 -2.26 12.60 4.61
C ARG A 170 -1.79 13.73 5.53
N ASP A 171 -0.47 13.83 5.74
CA ASP A 171 0.11 14.78 6.70
C ASP A 171 -0.02 16.23 6.21
N ALA A 172 -0.35 17.19 7.08
CA ALA A 172 -0.43 18.61 6.71
C ALA A 172 0.91 19.25 6.26
N VAL A 173 2.05 18.58 6.42
CA VAL A 173 3.37 19.12 6.10
C VAL A 173 3.67 19.06 4.59
N GLY A 174 4.49 20.00 4.08
CA GLY A 174 4.86 20.08 2.66
C GLY A 174 5.99 19.13 2.21
N ALA A 175 6.23 19.10 0.90
CA ALA A 175 7.12 18.13 0.21
C ALA A 175 8.56 18.10 0.73
N GLU A 176 9.10 19.20 1.27
CA GLU A 176 10.45 19.23 1.85
C GLU A 176 10.62 18.16 2.94
N ALA A 177 9.60 18.00 3.80
CA ALA A 177 9.62 17.00 4.84
C ALA A 177 9.14 15.64 4.35
N THR A 178 8.21 15.63 3.38
CA THR A 178 7.43 14.44 3.01
C THR A 178 7.83 13.78 1.70
N THR A 179 8.92 14.20 1.05
CA THR A 179 9.44 13.54 -0.16
C THR A 179 10.86 13.01 0.06
N VAL A 180 11.14 11.82 -0.47
CA VAL A 180 12.49 11.26 -0.57
C VAL A 180 12.80 10.90 -2.02
N SER A 181 14.07 11.02 -2.42
CA SER A 181 14.56 10.53 -3.70
C SER A 181 15.47 9.33 -3.49
N HIS A 182 15.20 8.24 -4.20
CA HIS A 182 16.02 7.04 -4.20
C HIS A 182 16.20 6.57 -5.64
N ASN A 183 17.45 6.41 -6.10
CA ASN A 183 17.80 6.06 -7.48
C ASN A 183 17.10 6.96 -8.53
N ASN A 184 17.09 8.28 -8.29
CA ASN A 184 16.42 9.29 -9.13
C ASN A 184 14.90 9.14 -9.26
N VAL A 185 14.27 8.29 -8.46
CA VAL A 185 12.82 8.15 -8.36
C VAL A 185 12.36 8.79 -7.05
N LYS A 186 11.29 9.60 -7.12
CA LYS A 186 10.71 10.25 -5.95
C LYS A 186 9.58 9.43 -5.34
N TYR A 187 9.53 9.42 -4.02
CA TYR A 187 8.53 8.76 -3.19
C TYR A 187 8.01 9.74 -2.15
N ALA A 188 6.74 9.60 -1.81
CA ALA A 188 6.21 10.16 -0.58
C ALA A 188 6.84 9.43 0.62
N LYS A 189 7.03 10.13 1.73
CA LYS A 189 7.47 9.54 2.98
C LYS A 189 6.28 9.10 3.82
N ILE A 190 6.49 8.09 4.65
CA ILE A 190 5.50 7.59 5.60
C ILE A 190 5.87 8.07 7.01
N ALA A 191 4.88 8.41 7.83
CA ALA A 191 5.05 8.47 9.28
C ALA A 191 3.94 7.66 9.96
N PHE A 192 4.17 7.24 11.20
CA PHE A 192 3.16 6.54 11.99
C PHE A 192 2.76 7.39 13.19
N VAL A 193 1.51 7.83 13.26
CA VAL A 193 1.02 8.56 14.44
C VAL A 193 0.65 7.57 15.53
N ILE A 194 1.20 7.78 16.74
CA ILE A 194 0.98 6.91 17.89
C ILE A 194 0.45 7.75 19.06
N GLY A 195 -0.80 7.53 19.43
CA GLY A 195 -1.43 8.13 20.60
C GLY A 195 -0.92 7.46 21.89
N ALA A 196 -0.16 8.18 22.71
CA ALA A 196 0.39 7.63 23.96
C ALA A 196 -0.59 7.67 25.16
N GLU A 197 -1.87 7.94 24.91
CA GLU A 197 -2.95 7.91 25.89
C GLU A 197 -3.89 6.71 25.67
N ASN A 198 -3.56 5.84 24.72
CA ASN A 198 -4.27 4.59 24.46
C ASN A 198 -3.62 3.40 25.22
N PRO A 199 -4.39 2.41 25.71
CA PRO A 199 -3.87 1.29 26.50
C PRO A 199 -2.97 0.33 25.70
N ASN A 200 -3.08 0.30 24.37
CA ASN A 200 -2.28 -0.52 23.48
C ASN A 200 -1.01 0.19 22.98
N TYR A 201 -0.72 1.41 23.44
CA TYR A 201 0.36 2.29 23.00
C TYR A 201 1.67 1.56 22.67
N GLN A 202 2.16 0.72 23.60
CA GLN A 202 3.43 0.02 23.43
C GLN A 202 3.39 -1.01 22.29
N SER A 203 2.26 -1.69 22.10
CA SER A 203 2.06 -2.61 20.98
C SER A 203 1.96 -1.87 19.66
N ASN A 204 1.15 -0.81 19.58
CA ASN A 204 1.05 0.00 18.35
C ASN A 204 2.43 0.57 17.97
N LEU A 205 3.20 1.06 18.95
CA LEU A 205 4.55 1.57 18.74
C LEU A 205 5.51 0.49 18.22
N ALA A 206 5.43 -0.73 18.75
CA ALA A 206 6.26 -1.85 18.30
C ALA A 206 5.98 -2.21 16.82
N TYR A 207 4.70 -2.27 16.43
CA TYR A 207 4.30 -2.47 15.03
C TYR A 207 4.81 -1.36 14.12
N ALA A 208 4.62 -0.10 14.52
CA ALA A 208 5.10 1.07 13.78
C ALA A 208 6.62 1.07 13.60
N ASN A 209 7.37 0.71 14.65
CA ASN A 209 8.84 0.64 14.57
C ASN A 209 9.31 -0.48 13.65
N ALA A 210 8.69 -1.67 13.72
CA ALA A 210 9.02 -2.78 12.84
C ALA A 210 8.79 -2.42 11.36
N LEU A 211 7.63 -1.83 11.05
CA LEU A 211 7.33 -1.35 9.69
C LEU A 211 8.25 -0.21 9.27
N SER A 212 8.56 0.73 10.16
CA SER A 212 9.50 1.82 9.87
C SER A 212 10.89 1.31 9.53
N GLU A 213 11.38 0.27 10.23
CA GLU A 213 12.65 -0.38 9.92
C GLU A 213 12.59 -1.04 8.53
N ALA A 214 11.56 -1.85 8.27
CA ALA A 214 11.37 -2.52 6.99
C ALA A 214 11.30 -1.54 5.82
N LEU A 215 10.50 -0.47 5.96
CA LEU A 215 10.39 0.61 4.99
C LEU A 215 11.76 1.22 4.67
N ASN A 216 12.54 1.56 5.69
CA ASN A 216 13.86 2.17 5.51
C ASN A 216 14.92 1.18 4.99
N LYS A 217 14.73 -0.13 5.16
CA LYS A 217 15.55 -1.16 4.50
C LYS A 217 15.26 -1.24 2.99
N ILE A 218 14.00 -1.08 2.59
CA ILE A 218 13.60 -1.12 1.17
C ILE A 218 14.00 0.19 0.47
N ILE A 219 13.61 1.34 1.03
CA ILE A 219 13.96 2.67 0.52
C ILE A 219 14.51 3.52 1.67
N PRO A 220 15.83 3.74 1.77
CA PRO A 220 16.43 4.53 2.83
C PRO A 220 15.83 5.94 2.95
N GLY A 221 15.29 6.25 4.13
CA GLY A 221 14.70 7.56 4.44
C GLY A 221 13.24 7.74 4.01
N ILE A 222 12.57 6.69 3.52
CA ILE A 222 11.15 6.74 3.19
C ILE A 222 10.27 6.80 4.44
N SER A 223 10.70 6.22 5.57
CA SER A 223 9.96 6.33 6.83
C SER A 223 10.55 7.43 7.72
N ARG A 224 9.67 8.32 8.17
CA ARG A 224 9.92 9.33 9.22
C ARG A 224 9.76 8.76 10.63
N GLY A 225 9.38 7.49 10.76
CA GLY A 225 9.23 6.80 12.05
C GLY A 225 7.91 7.13 12.77
N ALA A 226 7.89 6.79 14.06
CA ALA A 226 6.73 6.99 14.92
C ALA A 226 6.70 8.42 15.49
N LEU A 227 5.55 9.09 15.33
CA LEU A 227 5.24 10.40 15.88
C LEU A 227 4.35 10.23 17.11
N ILE A 228 4.94 10.34 18.29
CA ILE A 228 4.21 10.15 19.55
C ILE A 228 3.37 11.41 19.86
N LYS A 229 2.08 11.21 20.12
CA LYS A 229 1.11 12.27 20.42
C LYS A 229 0.48 12.05 21.80
N LYS A 230 0.54 13.05 22.67
CA LYS A 230 0.01 13.03 24.04
C LYS A 230 -0.27 14.45 24.53
N GLY A 231 -1.27 14.61 25.41
CA GLY A 231 -1.56 15.87 26.08
C GLY A 231 -2.46 16.80 25.27
N GLU A 232 -2.51 18.06 25.70
CA GLU A 232 -3.43 19.05 25.14
C GLU A 232 -3.13 19.35 23.66
N GLY A 233 -4.20 19.58 22.88
CA GLY A 233 -4.11 19.95 21.47
C GLY A 233 -4.00 18.77 20.49
N VAL A 234 -4.00 17.53 20.98
CA VAL A 234 -4.02 16.31 20.16
C VAL A 234 -5.10 15.36 20.63
N ASN A 235 -5.46 14.37 19.80
CA ASN A 235 -6.45 13.35 20.19
C ASN A 235 -5.90 12.39 21.25
N GLY A 236 -4.62 12.01 21.13
CA GLY A 236 -3.92 11.15 22.10
C GLY A 236 -4.30 9.66 22.04
N VAL A 237 -5.38 9.28 21.36
CA VAL A 237 -5.88 7.89 21.29
C VAL A 237 -5.99 7.36 19.85
N TYR A 238 -6.55 8.16 18.93
CA TYR A 238 -6.65 7.87 17.49
C TYR A 238 -7.27 6.51 17.14
N ASN A 239 -8.27 6.07 17.92
CA ASN A 239 -8.87 4.72 17.84
C ASN A 239 -7.91 3.54 18.06
N GLN A 240 -6.64 3.79 18.41
CA GLN A 240 -5.64 2.74 18.64
C GLN A 240 -5.92 1.91 19.91
N ASP A 241 -6.82 2.40 20.77
CA ASP A 241 -7.36 1.61 21.88
C ASP A 241 -8.22 0.42 21.43
N LEU A 242 -8.71 0.40 20.18
CA LEU A 242 -9.55 -0.67 19.64
C LEU A 242 -8.78 -1.97 19.33
N SER A 243 -7.48 -1.88 19.02
CA SER A 243 -6.64 -3.04 18.67
C SER A 243 -5.16 -2.72 18.85
N LYS A 244 -4.38 -3.76 19.20
CA LYS A 244 -2.92 -3.66 19.37
C LYS A 244 -2.18 -3.53 18.04
N GLU A 245 -2.84 -3.92 16.97
CA GLU A 245 -2.38 -3.97 15.59
C GLU A 245 -2.89 -2.77 14.77
N LEU A 246 -3.54 -1.77 15.41
CA LEU A 246 -4.04 -0.59 14.72
C LEU A 246 -2.96 0.50 14.61
N LEU A 247 -2.72 0.99 13.40
CA LEU A 247 -1.79 2.07 13.11
C LEU A 247 -2.48 3.22 12.36
N VAL A 248 -2.10 4.46 12.69
CA VAL A 248 -2.38 5.62 11.86
C VAL A 248 -1.17 5.85 10.96
N VAL A 249 -1.39 5.86 9.65
CA VAL A 249 -0.34 6.00 8.64
C VAL A 249 -0.50 7.35 7.94
N GLU A 250 0.49 8.21 8.10
CA GLU A 250 0.60 9.47 7.38
C GLU A 250 1.33 9.23 6.05
N LEU A 251 0.59 9.21 4.95
CA LEU A 251 1.10 8.91 3.62
C LEU A 251 1.44 10.21 2.88
N GLY A 252 2.72 10.59 2.91
CA GLY A 252 3.17 11.86 2.32
C GLY A 252 2.60 13.07 3.04
N GLY A 253 2.51 14.19 2.31
CA GLY A 253 1.97 15.44 2.78
C GLY A 253 1.35 16.29 1.66
N ILE A 254 0.86 17.51 1.96
CA ILE A 254 -0.02 18.33 1.09
C ILE A 254 0.49 18.50 -0.36
N ASP A 255 1.80 18.46 -0.58
CA ASP A 255 2.42 18.79 -1.87
C ASP A 255 2.90 17.55 -2.66
N ASN A 256 2.69 16.32 -2.16
CA ASN A 256 3.11 15.10 -2.86
C ASN A 256 2.24 14.82 -4.11
N THR A 257 2.84 14.23 -5.13
CA THR A 257 2.14 13.88 -6.38
C THR A 257 1.56 12.46 -6.34
N GLU A 258 0.60 12.17 -7.22
CA GLU A 258 -0.04 10.84 -7.34
C GLU A 258 0.96 9.72 -7.53
N ASP A 259 1.86 9.92 -8.47
CA ASP A 259 3.01 9.10 -8.75
C ASP A 259 3.87 8.79 -7.51
N GLU A 260 4.20 9.80 -6.71
CA GLU A 260 4.99 9.63 -5.48
C GLU A 260 4.24 8.81 -4.43
N VAL A 261 2.94 9.06 -4.29
CA VAL A 261 2.07 8.40 -3.32
C VAL A 261 1.83 6.94 -3.69
N TYR A 262 1.52 6.64 -4.95
CA TYR A 262 1.21 5.28 -5.41
C TYR A 262 2.43 4.37 -5.37
N ARG A 263 3.62 4.90 -5.74
CA ARG A 263 4.87 4.19 -5.53
C ARG A 263 5.08 3.85 -4.05
N THR A 264 4.76 4.78 -3.17
CA THR A 264 4.92 4.60 -1.71
C THR A 264 3.94 3.57 -1.13
N ILE A 265 2.71 3.52 -1.63
CA ILE A 265 1.72 2.49 -1.26
C ILE A 265 2.25 1.09 -1.59
N SER A 266 2.86 0.92 -2.76
CA SER A 266 3.50 -0.34 -3.14
C SER A 266 4.63 -0.73 -2.16
N ILE A 267 5.48 0.23 -1.78
CA ILE A 267 6.55 0.01 -0.79
C ILE A 267 5.99 -0.31 0.60
N LEU A 268 4.89 0.33 1.03
CA LEU A 268 4.21 0.00 2.28
C LEU A 268 3.68 -1.43 2.28
N ALA A 269 2.98 -1.84 1.24
CA ALA A 269 2.47 -3.20 1.08
C ALA A 269 3.61 -4.24 1.12
N GLN A 270 4.72 -3.96 0.42
CA GLN A 270 5.91 -4.80 0.44
C GLN A 270 6.53 -4.89 1.83
N ALA A 271 6.63 -3.77 2.56
CA ALA A 271 7.17 -3.74 3.91
C ALA A 271 6.32 -4.57 4.89
N ILE A 272 4.99 -4.49 4.80
CA ILE A 272 4.06 -5.31 5.60
C ILE A 272 4.30 -6.79 5.33
N SER A 273 4.32 -7.19 4.05
CA SER A 273 4.54 -8.57 3.63
C SER A 273 5.88 -9.12 4.15
N LYS A 274 6.97 -8.35 3.99
CA LYS A 274 8.30 -8.75 4.47
C LYS A 274 8.40 -8.85 5.99
N THR A 275 7.73 -7.95 6.71
CA THR A 275 7.81 -7.89 8.18
C THR A 275 7.02 -9.01 8.84
N PHE A 276 5.82 -9.31 8.36
CA PHE A 276 4.89 -10.16 9.09
C PHE A 276 4.59 -11.51 8.43
N ILE A 277 4.97 -11.69 7.16
CA ILE A 277 4.66 -12.92 6.40
C ILE A 277 5.94 -13.69 6.09
N THR A 278 6.87 -13.07 5.37
CA THR A 278 8.08 -13.77 4.91
C THR A 278 9.23 -13.73 5.90
N ASN A 279 9.22 -12.79 6.84
CA ASN A 279 10.33 -12.51 7.78
C ASN A 279 11.66 -12.26 7.05
N GLU A 280 11.61 -11.69 5.84
CA GLU A 280 12.77 -11.36 5.02
C GLU A 280 13.17 -9.90 5.21
N LEU A 281 13.95 -9.63 6.26
CA LEU A 281 14.49 -8.30 6.57
C LEU A 281 15.98 -8.33 6.89
#